data_AF-A0A5J4E466-F1
#
_entry.id   AF-A0A5J4E466-F1
#
_cell.length_a   1.000
_cell.length_b   1.000
_cell.length_c   1.000
_cell.angle_alpha   90.00
_cell.angle_beta   90.00
_cell.angle_gamma   90.00
#
_symmetry.space_group_name_H-M   'P 1'
#
loop_
_entity.id
_entity.type
_entity.pdbx_description
1 polymer ?
#
loop_
_entity_poly.entity_id
_entity_poly.type
_entity_poly.pdbx_seq_one_letter_code
_entity_poly.pdbx_strand_id
1 'polypeptide(L)'
;MKAPGMLEGITLAIGASVAGGVLAALLPILFSEYASTQILIAGLGLGYLIYLLKRSNERTGRVVMIAFWLVASLTCMLLEASLLSTLLVQAALIWIVRSLYFQASVLPALLDLGLVAFGLLASAWAILQTGSVITAIWCFFLTQSLFVLIPGFARTHDNSRYFNPVEVDRFQSAHRVALDAVRKLSTIN
;
A
#
# COMPACT_ATOMS: atom_id res chain seq x y z
N MET A 1 11.36 7.96 -9.74
CA MET A 1 11.50 7.39 -8.38
C MET A 1 12.01 5.96 -8.51
N LYS A 2 12.97 5.52 -7.69
CA LYS A 2 13.49 4.14 -7.79
C LYS A 2 12.41 3.17 -7.35
N ALA A 3 12.05 2.24 -8.23
CA ALA A 3 11.09 1.18 -7.93
C ALA A 3 11.53 0.44 -6.64
N PRO A 4 10.58 -0.03 -5.80
CA PRO A 4 10.90 -0.93 -4.68
C PRO A 4 11.79 -2.05 -5.18
N GLY A 5 12.98 -2.16 -4.62
CA GLY A 5 13.85 -3.30 -4.89
C GLY A 5 13.28 -4.51 -4.17
N MET A 6 13.36 -5.68 -4.81
CA MET A 6 13.07 -6.96 -4.16
C MET A 6 13.80 -7.11 -2.82
N LEU A 7 15.03 -6.60 -2.73
CA LEU A 7 15.85 -6.57 -1.50
C LEU A 7 15.18 -5.80 -0.35
N GLU A 8 14.51 -4.69 -0.64
CA GLU A 8 13.87 -3.87 0.38
C GLU A 8 12.66 -4.60 0.99
N GLY A 9 11.88 -5.28 0.16
CA GLY A 9 10.79 -6.14 0.62
C GLY A 9 11.28 -7.32 1.48
N ILE A 10 12.43 -7.92 1.12
CA ILE A 10 13.06 -8.97 1.93
C ILE A 10 13.50 -8.42 3.30
N THR A 11 14.15 -7.26 3.34
CA THR A 11 14.56 -6.65 4.63
C THR A 11 13.36 -6.34 5.52
N LEU A 12 12.25 -5.89 4.94
CA LEU A 12 11.01 -5.67 5.66
C LEU A 12 10.43 -6.99 6.19
N ALA A 13 10.48 -8.08 5.40
CA ALA A 13 10.05 -9.40 5.85
C ALA A 13 10.88 -9.92 7.02
N ILE A 14 12.21 -9.71 7.00
CA ILE A 14 13.10 -10.05 8.14
C ILE A 14 12.66 -9.27 9.38
N GLY A 15 12.54 -7.95 9.25
CA GLY A 15 12.14 -7.08 10.35
C GLY A 15 10.77 -7.45 10.93
N ALA A 16 9.78 -7.69 10.06
CA ALA A 16 8.43 -8.06 10.46
C ALA A 16 8.39 -9.44 11.14
N SER A 17 9.16 -10.41 10.65
CA SER A 17 9.23 -11.75 11.23
C SER A 17 9.86 -11.75 12.62
N VAL A 18 10.97 -11.02 12.80
CA VAL A 18 11.64 -10.88 14.11
C VAL A 18 10.77 -10.09 15.08
N ALA A 19 10.29 -8.92 14.68
CA ALA A 19 9.44 -8.08 15.53
C ALA A 19 8.13 -8.79 15.89
N GLY A 20 7.51 -9.46 14.93
CA GLY A 20 6.31 -10.25 15.14
C GLY A 20 6.54 -11.45 16.07
N GLY A 21 7.69 -12.13 15.97
CA GLY A 21 8.08 -13.18 16.91
C GLY A 21 8.24 -12.68 18.34
N VAL A 22 8.92 -11.56 18.52
CA VAL A 22 9.09 -10.92 19.83
C VAL A 22 7.74 -10.51 20.41
N LEU A 23 6.89 -9.86 19.59
CA LEU A 23 5.55 -9.49 20.00
C LEU A 23 4.70 -10.72 20.35
N ALA A 24 4.78 -11.81 19.57
CA ALA A 24 4.05 -13.04 19.85
C ALA A 24 4.43 -13.66 21.20
N ALA A 25 5.69 -13.52 21.62
CA ALA A 25 6.17 -14.01 22.91
C ALA A 25 5.80 -13.08 24.08
N LEU A 26 5.78 -11.76 23.86
CA LEU A 26 5.59 -10.78 24.94
C LEU A 26 4.12 -10.42 25.19
N LEU A 27 3.28 -10.33 24.15
CA LEU A 27 1.89 -9.91 24.33
C LEU A 27 1.06 -10.82 25.26
N PRO A 28 1.20 -12.16 25.22
CA PRO A 28 0.47 -13.04 26.13
C PRO A 28 0.78 -12.82 27.61
N ILE A 29 1.88 -12.13 27.94
CA ILE A 29 2.24 -11.78 29.33
C ILE A 29 1.32 -10.69 29.87
N LEU A 30 0.84 -9.79 29.00
CA LEU A 30 0.05 -8.61 29.37
C LEU A 30 -1.43 -8.75 29.03
N PHE A 31 -1.78 -9.61 28.07
CA PHE A 31 -3.12 -9.75 27.50
C PHE A 31 -3.54 -11.22 27.39
N SER A 32 -4.84 -11.48 27.24
CA SER A 32 -5.33 -12.83 26.95
C SER A 32 -4.77 -13.36 25.63
N GLU A 33 -4.70 -14.69 25.47
CA GLU A 33 -4.22 -15.33 24.24
C GLU A 33 -5.00 -14.89 22.98
N TYR A 34 -6.30 -14.66 23.14
CA TYR A 34 -7.13 -14.18 22.06
C TYR A 34 -6.83 -12.71 21.70
N ALA A 35 -6.72 -11.83 22.70
CA ALA A 35 -6.39 -10.43 22.45
C ALA A 35 -4.97 -10.26 21.92
N SER A 36 -4.00 -11.05 22.39
CA SER A 36 -2.60 -10.98 21.96
C SER A 36 -2.45 -11.28 20.47
N THR A 37 -3.15 -12.30 19.96
CA THR A 37 -3.13 -12.64 18.53
C THR A 37 -3.82 -11.58 17.67
N GLN A 38 -4.95 -11.02 18.12
CA GLN A 38 -5.61 -9.92 17.40
C GLN A 38 -4.73 -8.66 17.32
N ILE A 39 -4.12 -8.26 18.43
CA ILE A 39 -3.22 -7.11 18.48
C ILE A 39 -1.98 -7.34 17.62
N LEU A 40 -1.44 -8.57 17.60
CA LEU A 40 -0.32 -8.93 16.74
C LEU A 40 -0.65 -8.79 15.26
N ILE A 41 -1.80 -9.33 14.82
CA ILE A 41 -2.25 -9.22 13.43
C ILE A 41 -2.48 -7.75 13.06
N ALA A 42 -3.19 -7.00 13.89
CA ALA A 42 -3.47 -5.59 13.68
C ALA A 42 -2.17 -4.74 13.66
N GLY A 43 -1.23 -5.03 14.55
CA GLY A 43 0.06 -4.34 14.65
C GLY A 43 0.96 -4.60 13.45
N LEU A 44 1.05 -5.86 12.99
CA LEU A 44 1.81 -6.21 11.78
C LEU A 44 1.22 -5.55 10.54
N GLY A 45 -0.11 -5.59 10.39
CA GLY A 45 -0.77 -4.93 9.27
C GLY A 45 -0.63 -3.40 9.33
N LEU A 46 -0.72 -2.78 10.51
CA LEU A 46 -0.49 -1.35 10.69
C LEU A 46 0.95 -0.97 10.35
N GLY A 47 1.93 -1.76 10.79
CA GLY A 47 3.35 -1.57 10.45
C GLY A 47 3.57 -1.60 8.93
N TYR A 48 2.91 -2.55 8.25
CA TYR A 48 2.94 -2.64 6.79
C TYR A 48 2.24 -1.46 6.10
N LEU A 49 1.10 -1.01 6.63
CA LEU A 49 0.39 0.17 6.16
C LEU A 49 1.26 1.43 6.26
N ILE A 50 1.93 1.63 7.40
CA ILE A 50 2.83 2.77 7.60
C ILE A 50 3.98 2.72 6.60
N TYR A 51 4.54 1.53 6.35
CA TYR A 51 5.56 1.34 5.31
C TYR A 51 5.05 1.75 3.92
N LEU A 52 3.85 1.30 3.52
CA LEU A 52 3.21 1.69 2.26
C LEU A 52 2.97 3.20 2.17
N LEU A 53 2.45 3.83 3.23
CA LEU A 53 2.13 5.26 3.27
C LEU A 53 3.38 6.14 3.26
N LYS A 54 4.47 5.72 3.92
CA LYS A 54 5.76 6.43 3.85
C LYS A 54 6.29 6.48 2.43
N ARG A 55 5.98 5.46 1.61
CA ARG A 55 6.44 5.35 0.23
C ARG A 55 5.54 6.07 -0.77
N SER A 56 4.25 6.21 -0.48
CA SER A 56 3.32 6.96 -1.33
C SER A 56 3.70 8.45 -1.39
N ASN A 57 3.73 9.06 -2.58
CA ASN A 57 4.03 10.48 -2.73
C ASN A 57 2.86 11.39 -2.30
N GLU A 58 1.66 10.83 -2.22
CA GLU A 58 0.45 11.54 -1.82
C GLU A 58 0.45 11.78 -0.30
N ARG A 59 0.39 13.05 0.09
CA ARG A 59 0.34 13.47 1.51
C ARG A 59 -1.11 13.49 2.03
N THR A 60 -2.07 13.74 1.14
CA THR A 60 -3.49 13.86 1.46
C THR A 60 -4.09 12.47 1.63
N GLY A 61 -4.66 12.19 2.81
CA GLY A 61 -5.34 10.90 3.08
C GLY A 61 -4.58 9.92 3.98
N ARG A 62 -3.30 10.13 4.30
CA ARG A 62 -2.53 9.21 5.16
C ARG A 62 -3.13 9.07 6.56
N VAL A 63 -3.48 10.21 7.17
CA VAL A 63 -4.09 10.23 8.51
C VAL A 63 -5.47 9.54 8.47
N VAL A 64 -6.25 9.77 7.41
CA VAL A 64 -7.55 9.13 7.23
C VAL A 64 -7.39 7.62 7.10
N MET A 65 -6.41 7.14 6.34
CA MET A 65 -6.16 5.69 6.22
C MET A 65 -5.70 5.06 7.52
N ILE A 66 -4.83 5.73 8.29
CA ILE A 66 -4.40 5.25 9.61
C ILE A 66 -5.59 5.23 10.57
N ALA A 67 -6.41 6.29 10.60
CA ALA A 67 -7.61 6.35 11.43
C ALA A 67 -8.62 5.27 11.05
N PHE A 68 -8.89 5.09 9.76
CA PHE A 68 -9.77 4.05 9.24
C PHE A 68 -9.27 2.66 9.61
N TRP A 69 -7.96 2.43 9.50
CA TRP A 69 -7.33 1.17 9.92
C TRP A 69 -7.54 0.91 11.41
N LEU A 70 -7.24 1.89 12.27
CA LEU A 70 -7.39 1.75 13.73
C LEU A 70 -8.85 1.50 14.11
N VAL A 71 -9.79 2.21 13.49
CA VAL A 71 -11.23 1.98 13.71
C VAL A 71 -11.62 0.57 13.29
N ALA A 72 -11.20 0.10 12.11
CA ALA A 72 -11.50 -1.25 11.66
C ALA A 72 -10.91 -2.32 12.59
N SER A 73 -9.63 -2.17 13.00
CA SER A 73 -9.01 -3.06 13.98
C SER A 73 -9.76 -3.07 15.31
N LEU A 74 -10.12 -1.90 15.83
CA LEU A 74 -10.86 -1.78 17.08
C LEU A 74 -12.25 -2.41 16.97
N THR A 75 -12.96 -2.23 15.86
CA THR A 75 -14.27 -2.86 15.64
C THR A 75 -14.17 -4.39 15.60
N CYS A 76 -13.13 -4.96 14.99
CA CYS A 76 -12.91 -6.41 15.03
C CYS A 76 -12.70 -6.91 16.47
N MET A 77 -11.95 -6.16 17.29
CA MET A 77 -11.72 -6.52 18.69
C MET A 77 -13.01 -6.41 19.53
N LEU A 78 -13.75 -5.30 19.39
CA LEU A 78 -14.98 -5.05 20.16
C LEU A 78 -16.13 -6.00 19.80
N LEU A 79 -16.17 -6.48 18.56
CA LEU A 79 -17.17 -7.45 18.10
C LEU A 79 -16.76 -8.90 18.36
N GLU A 80 -15.64 -9.14 19.06
CA GLU A 80 -15.08 -10.48 19.29
C GLU A 80 -14.99 -11.29 17.99
N ALA A 81 -14.60 -10.60 16.90
CA ALA A 81 -14.61 -11.16 15.56
C ALA A 81 -13.63 -12.34 15.47
N SER A 82 -14.07 -13.48 14.92
CA SER A 82 -13.24 -14.68 14.79
C SER A 82 -11.85 -14.37 14.20
N LEU A 83 -10.83 -15.13 14.59
CA LEU A 83 -9.44 -14.86 14.17
C LEU A 83 -9.29 -14.82 12.65
N LEU A 84 -10.00 -15.71 11.94
CA LEU A 84 -10.05 -15.69 10.47
C LEU A 84 -10.69 -14.41 9.93
N SER A 85 -11.81 -13.96 10.50
CA SER A 85 -12.46 -12.73 10.05
C SER A 85 -11.59 -11.50 10.26
N THR A 86 -10.92 -11.40 11.41
CA THR A 86 -9.96 -10.33 11.69
C THR A 86 -8.82 -10.34 10.68
N LEU A 87 -8.22 -11.51 10.42
CA LEU A 87 -7.12 -11.66 9.47
C LEU A 87 -7.55 -11.30 8.04
N LEU A 88 -8.73 -11.73 7.60
CA LEU A 88 -9.27 -11.39 6.28
C LEU A 88 -9.57 -9.90 6.15
N VAL A 89 -10.13 -9.25 7.18
CA VAL A 89 -10.37 -7.80 7.19
C VAL A 89 -9.05 -7.05 7.08
N GLN A 90 -8.03 -7.40 7.87
CA GLN A 90 -6.73 -6.76 7.81
C GLN A 90 -6.05 -6.95 6.45
N ALA A 91 -6.13 -8.16 5.88
CA ALA A 91 -5.60 -8.44 4.54
C ALA A 91 -6.34 -7.66 3.44
N ALA A 92 -7.68 -7.58 3.52
CA ALA A 92 -8.51 -6.83 2.58
C ALA A 92 -8.21 -5.33 2.66
N LEU A 93 -8.00 -4.78 3.86
CA LEU A 93 -7.59 -3.38 4.04
C LEU A 93 -6.26 -3.09 3.37
N ILE A 94 -5.26 -3.96 3.53
CA ILE A 94 -3.95 -3.83 2.85
C ILE A 94 -4.14 -3.81 1.34
N TRP A 95 -4.93 -4.76 0.82
CA TRP A 95 -5.21 -4.87 -0.60
C TRP A 95 -5.93 -3.62 -1.14
N ILE A 96 -6.94 -3.11 -0.44
CA ILE A 96 -7.66 -1.88 -0.81
C ILE A 96 -6.70 -0.69 -0.84
N VAL A 97 -5.86 -0.51 0.20
CA VAL A 97 -4.87 0.57 0.24
C VAL A 97 -3.91 0.44 -0.95
N ARG A 98 -3.43 -0.76 -1.24
CA ARG A 98 -2.49 -0.97 -2.33
C ARG A 98 -3.15 -0.62 -3.66
N SER A 99 -4.33 -1.19 -3.91
CA SER A 99 -5.18 -0.92 -5.08
C SER A 99 -5.42 0.57 -5.31
N LEU A 100 -5.81 1.31 -4.26
CA LEU A 100 -6.15 2.72 -4.34
C LEU A 100 -4.93 3.63 -4.62
N TYR A 101 -3.76 3.30 -4.05
CA TYR A 101 -2.58 4.15 -4.15
C TYR A 101 -1.65 3.78 -5.32
N PHE A 102 -1.67 2.55 -5.81
CA PHE A 102 -0.63 2.05 -6.73
C PHE A 102 -1.16 1.43 -8.02
N GLN A 103 -2.46 1.11 -8.14
CA GLN A 103 -3.00 0.50 -9.36
C GLN A 103 -3.91 1.47 -10.14
N ALA A 104 -3.59 1.66 -11.44
CA ALA A 104 -4.43 2.44 -12.37
C ALA A 104 -5.47 1.60 -13.12
N SER A 105 -5.47 0.27 -12.96
CA SER A 105 -6.38 -0.64 -13.67
C SER A 105 -6.76 -1.86 -12.83
N VAL A 106 -7.90 -2.48 -13.18
CA VAL A 106 -8.50 -3.60 -12.44
C VAL A 106 -7.64 -4.87 -12.48
N LEU A 107 -6.92 -5.10 -13.58
CA LEU A 107 -6.18 -6.33 -13.81
C LEU A 107 -4.95 -6.48 -12.89
N PRO A 108 -4.10 -5.44 -12.71
CA PRO A 108 -3.09 -5.39 -11.65
C PRO A 108 -3.66 -5.46 -10.23
N ALA A 109 -4.86 -4.94 -9.98
CA ALA A 109 -5.50 -5.03 -8.67
C ALA A 109 -5.94 -6.46 -8.35
N LEU A 110 -6.37 -7.21 -9.37
CA LEU A 110 -6.76 -8.61 -9.23
C LEU A 110 -5.56 -9.55 -9.02
N LEU A 111 -4.45 -9.28 -9.73
CA LEU A 111 -3.16 -9.94 -9.49
C LEU A 111 -2.67 -9.70 -8.07
N ASP A 112 -2.84 -8.49 -7.56
CA ASP A 112 -2.48 -8.14 -6.20
C ASP A 112 -3.33 -8.85 -5.16
N LEU A 113 -4.65 -8.98 -5.41
CA LEU A 113 -5.53 -9.82 -4.60
C LEU A 113 -5.04 -11.27 -4.57
N GLY A 114 -4.68 -11.81 -5.74
CA GLY A 114 -4.10 -13.15 -5.86
C GLY A 114 -2.80 -13.30 -5.05
N LEU A 115 -1.96 -12.27 -5.03
CA LEU A 115 -0.72 -12.28 -4.26
C LEU A 115 -0.98 -12.24 -2.74
N VAL A 116 -1.96 -11.46 -2.29
CA VAL A 116 -2.39 -11.44 -0.88
C VAL A 116 -2.95 -12.80 -0.49
N ALA A 117 -3.84 -13.38 -1.30
CA ALA A 117 -4.41 -14.71 -1.05
C ALA A 117 -3.33 -15.80 -1.01
N PHE A 118 -2.39 -15.79 -1.96
CA PHE A 118 -1.27 -16.73 -1.99
C PHE A 118 -0.37 -16.59 -0.75
N GLY A 119 -0.11 -15.35 -0.30
CA GLY A 119 0.65 -15.11 0.92
C GLY A 119 -0.06 -15.66 2.16
N LEU A 120 -1.38 -15.50 2.25
CA LEU A 120 -2.17 -16.06 3.35
C LEU A 120 -2.13 -17.59 3.35
N LEU A 121 -2.26 -18.23 2.18
CA LEU A 121 -2.15 -19.69 2.05
C LEU A 121 -0.76 -20.19 2.42
N ALA A 122 0.30 -19.51 1.97
CA ALA A 122 1.68 -19.86 2.31
C ALA A 122 1.95 -19.73 3.82
N SER A 123 1.46 -18.65 4.45
CA SER A 123 1.55 -18.46 5.90
C SER A 123 0.75 -19.50 6.68
N ALA A 124 -0.46 -19.83 6.23
CA ALA A 124 -1.31 -20.85 6.84
C ALA A 124 -0.64 -22.23 6.74
N TRP A 125 -0.10 -22.57 5.57
CA TRP A 125 0.65 -23.81 5.39
C TRP A 125 1.88 -23.87 6.31
N ALA A 126 2.65 -22.77 6.40
CA ALA A 126 3.83 -22.70 7.25
C ALA A 126 3.51 -22.88 8.73
N ILE A 127 2.44 -22.23 9.25
CA ILE A 127 2.07 -22.36 10.66
C ILE A 127 1.52 -23.74 10.98
N LEU A 128 0.77 -24.36 10.07
CA LEU A 128 0.23 -25.71 10.26
C LEU A 128 1.33 -26.78 10.28
N GLN A 129 2.39 -26.62 9.48
CA GLN A 129 3.48 -27.60 9.40
C GLN A 129 4.58 -27.40 10.45
N THR A 130 4.85 -26.15 10.85
CA THR A 130 5.98 -25.84 11.74
C THR A 130 5.56 -25.42 13.15
N GLY A 131 4.31 -24.99 13.35
CA GLY A 131 3.85 -24.36 14.60
C GLY A 131 4.48 -22.99 14.89
N SER A 132 5.33 -22.46 14.00
CA SER A 132 6.10 -21.25 14.23
C SER A 132 5.44 -20.02 13.61
N VAL A 133 5.05 -19.07 14.48
CA VAL A 133 4.52 -17.76 14.09
C VAL A 133 5.55 -16.95 13.29
N ILE A 134 6.84 -17.06 13.64
CA ILE A 134 7.94 -16.38 12.95
C ILE A 134 7.99 -16.79 11.48
N THR A 135 7.92 -18.09 11.22
CA THR A 135 7.94 -18.67 9.86
C THR A 135 6.68 -18.29 9.08
N ALA A 136 5.52 -18.27 9.74
CA ALA A 136 4.27 -17.84 9.12
C ALA A 136 4.34 -16.39 8.63
N ILE A 137 4.78 -15.48 9.51
CA ILE A 137 4.97 -14.05 9.21
C ILE A 137 6.00 -13.89 8.08
N TRP A 138 7.11 -14.62 8.16
CA TRP A 138 8.14 -14.63 7.13
C TRP A 138 7.56 -14.99 5.75
N CYS A 139 6.85 -16.11 5.66
CA CYS A 139 6.22 -16.56 4.42
C CYS A 139 5.25 -15.52 3.87
N PHE A 140 4.37 -14.96 4.72
CA PHE A 140 3.43 -13.93 4.28
C PHE A 140 4.15 -12.72 3.68
N PHE A 141 5.06 -12.09 4.43
CA PHE A 141 5.73 -10.85 4.02
C PHE A 141 6.71 -11.07 2.87
N LEU A 142 7.34 -12.24 2.79
CA LEU A 142 8.19 -12.60 1.65
C LEU A 142 7.35 -12.72 0.38
N THR A 143 6.18 -13.35 0.42
CA THR A 143 5.25 -13.33 -0.71
C THR A 143 4.79 -11.91 -1.03
N GLN A 144 4.51 -11.08 -0.01
CA GLN A 144 4.17 -9.68 -0.24
C GLN A 144 5.31 -8.91 -0.91
N SER A 145 6.57 -9.31 -0.79
CA SER A 145 7.71 -8.66 -1.47
C SER A 145 7.71 -8.85 -3.00
N LEU A 146 7.00 -9.86 -3.51
CA LEU A 146 6.85 -10.09 -4.97
C LEU A 146 5.94 -9.06 -5.65
N PHE A 147 5.25 -8.21 -4.88
CA PHE A 147 4.38 -7.14 -5.41
C PHE A 147 5.09 -6.21 -6.40
N VAL A 148 6.42 -6.09 -6.30
CA VAL A 148 7.28 -5.34 -7.21
C VAL A 148 7.19 -5.83 -8.66
N LEU A 149 6.93 -7.12 -8.88
CA LEU A 149 6.82 -7.69 -10.23
C LEU A 149 5.52 -7.30 -10.93
N ILE A 150 4.54 -6.72 -10.22
CA ILE A 150 3.27 -6.32 -10.81
C ILE A 150 3.48 -5.02 -11.59
N PRO A 151 3.26 -4.99 -12.92
CA PRO A 151 3.63 -3.88 -13.80
C PRO A 151 2.90 -2.55 -13.51
N GLY A 152 1.88 -2.56 -12.64
CA GLY A 152 1.18 -1.36 -12.16
C GLY A 152 2.06 -0.43 -11.31
N PHE A 153 3.03 -0.97 -10.55
CA PHE A 153 3.94 -0.19 -9.70
C PHE A 153 4.87 0.76 -10.47
N ALA A 154 5.18 0.43 -11.72
CA ALA A 154 6.01 1.27 -12.58
C ALA A 154 5.26 2.50 -13.13
N ARG A 155 3.94 2.57 -12.96
CA ARG A 155 3.07 3.61 -13.54
C ARG A 155 2.50 4.60 -12.52
N THR A 156 3.05 4.65 -11.30
CA THR A 156 2.74 5.74 -10.37
C THR A 156 3.42 7.03 -10.83
N HIS A 157 2.74 7.73 -11.72
CA HIS A 157 2.81 9.18 -11.91
C HIS A 157 4.21 9.75 -12.25
N ASP A 158 4.67 9.50 -13.48
CA ASP A 158 5.37 10.57 -14.22
C ASP A 158 4.35 11.61 -14.71
N ASN A 159 3.57 12.17 -13.77
CA ASN A 159 2.67 13.30 -14.05
C ASN A 159 3.20 14.59 -13.44
N SER A 160 4.48 14.60 -13.05
CA SER A 160 5.25 15.81 -12.79
C SER A 160 6.01 16.32 -14.03
N ARG A 161 5.75 15.76 -15.23
CA ARG A 161 6.32 16.23 -16.51
C ARG A 161 5.38 16.17 -17.73
N TYR A 162 4.07 16.19 -17.53
CA TYR A 162 3.17 16.79 -18.52
C TYR A 162 2.62 18.09 -17.95
N PHE A 163 3.53 19.03 -17.69
CA PHE A 163 3.21 20.42 -17.97
C PHE A 163 2.89 20.42 -19.46
N ASN A 164 1.61 20.37 -19.80
CA ASN A 164 1.14 20.23 -21.17
C ASN A 164 1.69 21.44 -21.94
N PRO A 165 2.75 21.31 -22.77
CA PRO A 165 3.32 22.47 -23.46
C PRO A 165 2.25 23.09 -24.36
N VAL A 166 1.29 22.27 -24.79
CA VAL A 166 0.13 22.62 -25.61
C VAL A 166 -0.78 23.66 -24.96
N GLU A 167 -0.91 23.71 -23.63
CA GLU A 167 -1.81 24.66 -22.98
C GLU A 167 -1.13 26.04 -22.81
N VAL A 168 0.16 26.04 -22.48
CA VAL A 168 0.98 27.27 -22.50
C VAL A 168 1.20 27.77 -23.93
N ASP A 169 1.38 26.88 -24.90
CA ASP A 169 1.46 27.20 -26.33
C ASP A 169 0.11 27.69 -26.88
N ARG A 170 -1.04 27.25 -26.37
CA ARG A 170 -2.35 27.80 -26.77
C ARG A 170 -2.52 29.24 -26.34
N PHE A 171 -2.18 29.57 -25.09
CA PHE A 171 -2.24 30.96 -24.63
C PHE A 171 -1.18 31.85 -25.31
N GLN A 172 0.04 31.34 -25.51
CA GLN A 172 1.09 32.08 -26.22
C GLN A 172 0.80 32.24 -27.71
N SER A 173 0.23 31.23 -28.37
CA SER A 173 -0.21 31.33 -29.76
C SER A 173 -1.38 32.29 -29.91
N ALA A 174 -2.37 32.25 -29.01
CA ALA A 174 -3.47 33.22 -28.98
C ALA A 174 -2.95 34.65 -28.78
N HIS A 175 -1.98 34.85 -27.88
CA HIS A 175 -1.36 36.16 -27.65
C HIS A 175 -0.54 36.65 -28.87
N ARG A 176 0.23 35.77 -29.53
CA ARG A 176 0.96 36.10 -30.76
C ARG A 176 0.03 36.47 -31.90
N VAL A 177 -1.05 35.71 -32.09
CA VAL A 177 -2.06 36.01 -33.13
C VAL A 177 -2.74 37.36 -32.86
N ALA A 178 -3.05 37.66 -31.60
CA ALA A 178 -3.61 38.96 -31.23
C ALA A 178 -2.63 40.13 -31.51
N LEU A 179 -1.35 39.98 -31.17
CA LEU A 179 -0.32 40.99 -31.46
C LEU A 179 -0.10 41.18 -32.97
N ASP A 180 -0.12 40.10 -33.75
CA ASP A 180 0.08 40.16 -35.20
C ASP A 180 -1.10 40.85 -35.90
N ALA A 181 -2.33 40.62 -35.41
CA ALA A 181 -3.52 41.33 -35.87
C ALA A 181 -3.46 42.83 -35.57
N VAL A 182 -3.05 43.22 -34.35
CA VAL A 182 -2.87 44.63 -33.96
C VAL A 182 -1.78 45.29 -34.81
N ARG A 183 -0.66 44.59 -35.06
CA ARG A 183 0.43 45.11 -35.89
C ARG A 183 -0.05 45.36 -37.33
N LYS A 184 -0.80 44.42 -37.92
CA LYS A 184 -1.40 44.59 -39.25
C LYS A 184 -2.34 45.79 -39.30
N LEU A 185 -3.19 45.99 -38.29
CA LEU A 185 -4.08 47.14 -38.21
C LEU A 185 -3.30 48.46 -38.06
N SER A 186 -2.19 48.46 -37.33
CA SER A 186 -1.35 49.65 -37.17
C SER A 186 -0.54 50.03 -38.41
N THR A 187 -0.30 49.09 -39.33
CA THR A 187 0.43 49.32 -40.59
C THR A 187 -0.48 49.65 -41.78
N ILE A 188 -1.80 49.64 -41.59
CA ILE A 188 -2.80 49.96 -42.63
C ILE A 188 -3.20 51.46 -42.57
N ASN A 189 -2.49 52.27 -41.79
CA ASN A 189 -2.61 53.73 -41.77
C ASN A 189 -1.31 54.38 -42.27
#